data_AF-A0A8C5WCK8-F1
#
_entry.id   AF-A0A8C5WCK8-F1
#
_cell.length_a   1.000
_cell.length_b   1.000
_cell.length_c   1.000
_cell.angle_alpha   90.00
_cell.angle_beta   90.00
_cell.angle_gamma   90.00
#
_symmetry.space_group_name_H-M   'P 1'
#
loop_
_entity.id
_entity.type
_entity.pdbx_description
1 polymer ?
#
loop_
_entity_poly.entity_id
_entity_poly.type
_entity_poly.pdbx_seq_one_letter_code
_entity_poly.pdbx_strand_id
1 'polypeptide(L)'
;MSAICAGGGLEPVGGGGDPPEVGTSPAVIADLISQGASLNAQTDSTGETALHLAARFARQDAIKCMLDAGADTNVKDRLGRTPLHTAIAADALGVFQTLLRCRQTDIDARMNDGSTPLILASRLPVQTMVEELVSCGADIGATDNRGMRQHIE
;
A
#
# COMPACT_ATOMS: atom_id res chain seq x y z
N MET A 1 1.84 12.86 -41.59
CA MET A 1 1.38 13.88 -40.64
C MET A 1 -0.13 13.79 -40.53
N SER A 2 -0.61 13.93 -39.30
CA SER A 2 -2.00 14.09 -38.87
C SER A 2 -2.80 12.82 -38.57
N ALA A 3 -2.89 12.63 -37.25
CA ALA A 3 -3.74 11.77 -36.47
C ALA A 3 -5.24 11.98 -36.70
N ILE A 4 -6.00 10.93 -36.42
CA ILE A 4 -7.32 10.97 -35.79
C ILE A 4 -7.57 9.59 -35.16
N CYS A 5 -7.19 9.44 -33.88
CA CYS A 5 -7.74 8.38 -33.04
C CYS A 5 -9.09 8.87 -32.51
N ALA A 6 -10.16 8.27 -33.00
CA ALA A 6 -11.48 8.32 -32.39
C ALA A 6 -11.81 6.91 -31.92
N GLY A 7 -11.95 6.69 -30.62
CA GLY A 7 -12.27 5.38 -30.09
C GLY A 7 -12.59 5.41 -28.60
N GLY A 8 -13.87 5.29 -28.30
CA GLY A 8 -14.36 4.63 -27.09
C GLY A 8 -14.54 5.52 -25.86
N GLY A 9 -15.73 6.10 -25.74
CA GLY A 9 -16.28 6.38 -24.42
C GLY A 9 -16.47 5.06 -23.66
N LEU A 10 -15.83 4.94 -22.50
CA LEU A 10 -16.10 3.90 -21.53
C LEU A 10 -16.81 4.56 -20.35
N GLU A 11 -18.04 4.12 -20.14
CA GLU A 11 -18.95 4.60 -19.11
C GLU A 11 -18.39 4.36 -17.70
N PRO A 12 -18.68 5.24 -16.73
CA PRO A 12 -18.34 5.00 -15.34
C PRO A 12 -19.34 3.99 -14.76
N VAL A 13 -18.99 2.70 -14.77
CA VAL A 13 -19.76 1.71 -14.02
C VAL A 13 -19.44 1.86 -12.54
N GLY A 14 -20.40 2.43 -11.81
CA GLY A 14 -20.47 2.32 -10.37
C GLY A 14 -20.57 0.85 -9.98
N GLY A 15 -19.70 0.45 -9.06
CA GLY A 15 -19.69 -0.87 -8.45
C GLY A 15 -19.18 -0.74 -7.03
N GLY A 16 -20.07 -0.29 -6.14
CA GLY A 16 -19.92 -0.53 -4.71
C GLY A 16 -20.04 -2.03 -4.48
N GLY A 17 -18.89 -2.70 -4.45
CA GLY A 17 -18.74 -4.06 -3.98
C GLY A 17 -17.80 -3.97 -2.80
N ASP A 18 -18.35 -4.12 -1.61
CA ASP A 18 -17.59 -4.30 -0.38
C ASP A 18 -16.52 -5.38 -0.66
N PRO A 19 -15.24 -5.09 -0.39
CA PRO A 19 -14.19 -6.08 -0.64
C PRO A 19 -14.52 -7.33 0.18
N PRO A 20 -14.38 -8.53 -0.42
CA PRO A 20 -14.75 -9.76 0.26
C PRO A 20 -14.05 -9.82 1.60
N GLU A 21 -14.83 -10.06 2.66
CA GLU A 21 -14.37 -10.34 4.02
C GLU A 21 -13.65 -11.70 4.07
N VAL A 22 -12.65 -11.89 3.21
CA VAL A 22 -11.73 -13.01 3.30
C VAL A 22 -11.04 -12.85 4.65
N GLY A 23 -11.54 -13.62 5.61
CA GLY A 23 -10.86 -13.94 6.85
C GLY A 23 -9.49 -14.45 6.47
N THR A 24 -8.52 -13.54 6.47
CA THR A 24 -7.17 -13.77 6.00
C THR A 24 -6.44 -14.53 7.10
N SER A 25 -6.82 -15.78 7.28
CA SER A 25 -6.19 -16.71 8.22
C SER A 25 -4.82 -17.09 7.65
N PRO A 26 -3.74 -17.08 8.45
CA PRO A 26 -2.40 -17.42 7.98
C PRO A 26 -2.33 -18.82 7.36
N ALA A 27 -3.16 -19.75 7.84
CA ALA A 27 -3.30 -21.09 7.27
C ALA A 27 -3.84 -21.08 5.82
N VAL A 28 -4.81 -20.21 5.52
CA VAL A 28 -5.38 -20.08 4.17
C VAL A 28 -4.34 -19.47 3.22
N ILE A 29 -3.54 -18.53 3.70
CA ILE A 29 -2.45 -17.94 2.91
C ILE A 29 -1.41 -18.99 2.56
N ALA A 30 -0.97 -19.79 3.54
CA ALA A 30 0.01 -20.86 3.31
C ALA A 30 -0.49 -21.92 2.32
N ASP A 31 -1.78 -22.27 2.42
CA ASP A 31 -2.41 -23.22 1.50
C ASP A 31 -2.50 -22.66 0.08
N LEU A 32 -2.93 -21.41 -0.08
CA LEU A 32 -2.98 -20.72 -1.38
C LEU A 32 -1.61 -20.62 -2.04
N ILE A 33 -0.56 -20.26 -1.28
CA ILE A 33 0.81 -20.21 -1.79
C ILE A 33 1.26 -21.60 -2.26
N SER A 34 0.93 -22.65 -1.50
CA SER A 34 1.25 -24.04 -1.85
C SER A 34 0.51 -24.50 -3.12
N GLN A 35 -0.68 -23.96 -3.37
CA GLN A 35 -1.43 -24.17 -4.62
C GLN A 35 -0.93 -23.32 -5.80
N GLY A 36 0.14 -22.53 -5.63
CA GLY A 36 0.73 -21.69 -6.67
C GLY A 36 0.06 -20.32 -6.83
N ALA A 37 -0.70 -19.85 -5.83
CA ALA A 37 -1.27 -18.52 -5.86
C ALA A 37 -0.16 -17.45 -5.89
N SER A 38 -0.32 -16.47 -6.78
CA SER A 38 0.62 -15.36 -6.90
C SER A 38 0.37 -14.33 -5.79
N LEU A 39 1.36 -14.11 -4.91
CA LEU A 39 1.29 -13.13 -3.82
C LEU A 39 1.17 -11.68 -4.30
N ASN A 40 1.66 -11.43 -5.51
CA ASN A 40 1.63 -10.13 -6.17
C ASN A 40 0.41 -9.98 -7.10
N ALA A 41 -0.53 -10.93 -7.07
CA ALA A 41 -1.79 -10.79 -7.81
C ALA A 41 -2.55 -9.57 -7.29
N GLN A 42 -3.02 -8.74 -8.23
CA GLN A 42 -3.78 -7.53 -7.94
C GLN A 42 -5.26 -7.79 -8.18
N THR A 43 -6.11 -7.20 -7.34
CA THR A 43 -7.56 -7.22 -7.59
C THR A 43 -7.91 -6.42 -8.83
N ASP A 44 -8.89 -6.88 -9.62
CA ASP A 44 -9.37 -6.15 -10.80
C ASP A 44 -10.09 -4.84 -10.47
N SER A 45 -10.60 -4.67 -9.25
CA SER A 45 -11.37 -3.49 -8.86
C SER A 45 -10.48 -2.36 -8.35
N THR A 46 -9.60 -2.65 -7.40
CA THR A 46 -8.77 -1.65 -6.73
C THR A 46 -7.32 -1.70 -7.19
N GLY A 47 -6.82 -2.87 -7.62
CA GLY A 47 -5.40 -3.08 -7.86
C GLY A 47 -4.66 -3.58 -6.61
N GLU A 48 -5.38 -3.95 -5.56
CA GLU A 48 -4.81 -4.29 -4.26
C GLU A 48 -4.21 -5.69 -4.31
N THR A 49 -3.03 -5.85 -3.71
CA THR A 49 -2.45 -7.19 -3.47
C THR A 49 -2.91 -7.75 -2.13
N ALA A 50 -2.60 -9.03 -1.88
CA ALA A 50 -2.83 -9.65 -0.59
C ALA A 50 -2.18 -8.87 0.58
N LEU A 51 -0.99 -8.28 0.36
CA LEU A 51 -0.32 -7.41 1.34
C LEU A 51 -1.11 -6.12 1.62
N HIS A 52 -1.73 -5.49 0.60
CA HIS A 52 -2.57 -4.31 0.81
C HIS A 52 -3.79 -4.63 1.68
N LEU A 53 -4.46 -5.75 1.37
CA LEU A 53 -5.63 -6.19 2.13
C LEU A 53 -5.25 -6.51 3.57
N ALA A 54 -4.17 -7.26 3.79
CA ALA A 54 -3.69 -7.58 5.12
C ALA A 54 -3.27 -6.34 5.92
N ALA A 55 -2.69 -5.32 5.26
CA ALA A 55 -2.38 -4.05 5.89
C ALA A 55 -3.64 -3.26 6.28
N ARG A 56 -4.65 -3.22 5.40
CA ARG A 56 -5.93 -2.54 5.65
C ARG A 56 -6.68 -3.14 6.85
N PHE A 57 -6.60 -4.46 7.02
CA PHE A 57 -7.22 -5.18 8.13
C PHE A 57 -6.29 -5.39 9.34
N ALA A 58 -5.13 -4.73 9.37
CA ALA A 58 -4.13 -4.83 10.44
C ALA A 58 -3.71 -6.28 10.80
N ARG A 59 -3.69 -7.19 9.81
CA ARG A 59 -3.38 -8.62 10.00
C ARG A 59 -1.88 -8.87 9.98
N GLN A 60 -1.21 -8.57 11.09
CA GLN A 60 0.25 -8.69 11.19
C GLN A 60 0.77 -10.11 10.90
N ASP A 61 0.09 -11.16 11.38
CA ASP A 61 0.52 -12.54 11.13
C ASP A 61 0.43 -12.92 9.65
N ALA A 62 -0.62 -12.46 8.97
CA ALA A 62 -0.78 -12.63 7.53
C ALA A 62 0.34 -11.93 6.75
N ILE A 63 0.68 -10.70 7.11
CA ILE A 63 1.80 -9.94 6.52
C ILE A 63 3.10 -10.72 6.70
N LYS A 64 3.42 -11.19 7.91
CA LYS A 64 4.65 -11.97 8.17
C LYS A 64 4.72 -13.22 7.29
N CYS A 65 3.64 -13.99 7.19
CA CYS A 65 3.61 -15.17 6.33
C CYS A 65 3.83 -14.82 4.85
N MET A 66 3.21 -13.75 4.35
CA MET A 66 3.39 -13.31 2.96
C MET A 66 4.82 -12.83 2.69
N LEU A 67 5.42 -12.09 3.63
CA LEU A 67 6.79 -11.61 3.54
C LEU A 67 7.81 -12.76 3.56
N ASP A 68 7.59 -13.76 4.43
CA ASP A 68 8.42 -14.98 4.48
C ASP A 68 8.34 -15.77 3.17
N ALA A 69 7.16 -15.75 2.52
CA ALA A 69 6.94 -16.32 1.19
C ALA A 69 7.43 -15.43 0.02
N GLY A 70 8.07 -14.29 0.30
CA GLY A 70 8.67 -13.43 -0.72
C GLY A 70 7.70 -12.49 -1.44
N ALA A 71 6.58 -12.12 -0.81
CA ALA A 71 5.67 -11.11 -1.36
C ALA A 71 6.37 -9.75 -1.55
N ASP A 72 6.05 -9.07 -2.66
CA ASP A 72 6.64 -7.77 -2.98
C ASP A 72 5.91 -6.64 -2.24
N THR A 73 6.67 -5.89 -1.42
CA THR A 73 6.16 -4.78 -0.61
C THR A 73 6.05 -3.46 -1.36
N ASN A 74 6.43 -3.41 -2.63
CA ASN A 74 6.42 -2.19 -3.43
C ASN A 74 5.33 -2.17 -4.51
N VAL A 75 4.54 -3.23 -4.62
CA VAL A 75 3.44 -3.26 -5.60
C VAL A 75 2.51 -2.08 -5.33
N LYS A 76 2.13 -1.39 -6.40
CA LYS A 76 1.26 -0.22 -6.32
C LYS A 76 -0.16 -0.56 -6.74
N ASP A 77 -1.10 -0.21 -5.89
CA ASP A 77 -2.54 -0.19 -6.17
C ASP A 77 -2.90 0.85 -7.25
N ARG A 78 -4.16 0.91 -7.73
CA ARG A 78 -4.58 1.90 -8.74
C ARG A 78 -4.39 3.35 -8.31
N LEU A 79 -4.35 3.63 -7.00
CA LEU A 79 -4.05 4.96 -6.46
C LEU A 79 -2.54 5.25 -6.30
N GLY A 80 -1.68 4.31 -6.69
CA GLY A 80 -0.23 4.40 -6.47
C GLY A 80 0.20 4.06 -5.04
N ARG A 81 -0.74 3.59 -4.20
CA ARG A 81 -0.46 3.18 -2.82
C ARG A 81 0.35 1.90 -2.82
N THR A 82 1.34 1.84 -1.95
CA THR A 82 2.03 0.58 -1.58
C THR A 82 1.39 0.01 -0.31
N PRO A 83 1.65 -1.25 0.07
CA PRO A 83 1.22 -1.81 1.35
C PRO A 83 1.60 -0.94 2.55
N LEU A 84 2.74 -0.24 2.51
CA LEU A 84 3.16 0.70 3.55
C LEU A 84 2.21 1.90 3.66
N HIS A 85 1.81 2.49 2.53
CA HIS A 85 0.81 3.57 2.52
C HIS A 85 -0.53 3.12 3.10
N THR A 86 -0.96 1.89 2.76
CA THR A 86 -2.21 1.34 3.29
C THR A 86 -2.13 1.08 4.80
N ALA A 87 -0.98 0.60 5.30
CA ALA A 87 -0.77 0.40 6.73
C ALA A 87 -0.85 1.73 7.51
N ILE A 88 -0.28 2.79 6.96
CA ILE A 88 -0.34 4.15 7.53
C ILE A 88 -1.79 4.65 7.50
N ALA A 89 -2.46 4.59 6.35
CA ALA A 89 -3.85 5.03 6.22
C ALA A 89 -4.84 4.28 7.13
N ALA A 90 -4.53 3.03 7.47
CA ALA A 90 -5.30 2.20 8.40
C ALA A 90 -4.87 2.32 9.87
N ASP A 91 -3.89 3.18 10.18
CA ASP A 91 -3.29 3.34 11.51
C ASP A 91 -2.77 2.01 12.11
N ALA A 92 -2.31 1.10 11.25
CA ALA A 92 -1.91 -0.25 11.63
C ALA A 92 -0.43 -0.31 12.04
N LEU A 93 -0.08 0.24 13.22
CA LEU A 93 1.31 0.35 13.70
C LEU A 93 2.10 -0.97 13.66
N GLY A 94 1.49 -2.08 14.08
CA GLY A 94 2.14 -3.39 14.07
C GLY A 94 2.48 -3.89 12.66
N VAL A 95 1.61 -3.64 11.68
CA VAL A 95 1.88 -3.96 10.27
C VAL A 95 2.94 -3.02 9.71
N PHE A 96 2.81 -1.72 9.96
CA PHE A 96 3.76 -0.69 9.56
C PHE A 96 5.20 -1.03 10.01
N GLN A 97 5.39 -1.35 11.30
CA GLN A 97 6.71 -1.75 11.81
C GLN A 97 7.24 -3.05 11.17
N THR A 98 6.34 -3.98 10.84
CA THR A 98 6.72 -5.22 10.17
C THR A 98 7.20 -4.95 8.75
N LEU A 99 6.49 -4.08 8.01
CA LEU A 99 6.86 -3.67 6.65
C LEU A 99 8.15 -2.83 6.61
N LEU A 100 8.36 -1.95 7.59
CA LEU A 100 9.61 -1.17 7.70
C LEU A 100 10.84 -2.03 7.95
N ARG A 101 10.67 -3.12 8.72
CA ARG A 101 11.76 -4.08 8.96
C ARG A 101 12.15 -4.84 7.68
N CYS A 102 11.27 -4.88 6.68
CA CYS A 102 11.59 -5.49 5.39
C CYS A 102 12.47 -4.56 4.56
N ARG A 103 13.70 -5.00 4.31
CA ARG A 103 14.69 -4.27 3.51
C ARG A 103 14.24 -3.93 2.09
N GLN A 104 13.28 -4.68 1.56
CA GLN A 104 12.74 -4.45 0.21
C GLN A 104 11.74 -3.30 0.16
N THR A 105 11.19 -2.85 1.30
CA THR A 105 10.16 -1.82 1.32
C THR A 105 10.73 -0.44 1.00
N ASP A 106 10.20 0.20 -0.03
CA ASP A 106 10.50 1.57 -0.40
C ASP A 106 9.76 2.54 0.53
N ILE A 107 10.53 3.16 1.43
CA ILE A 107 10.04 4.13 2.43
C ILE A 107 9.64 5.47 1.83
N ASP A 108 10.11 5.79 0.62
CA ASP A 108 9.87 7.04 -0.09
C ASP A 108 8.97 6.86 -1.32
N ALA A 109 8.32 5.70 -1.41
CA ALA A 109 7.42 5.36 -2.50
C ALA A 109 6.37 6.48 -2.71
N ARG A 110 6.19 6.92 -3.95
CA ARG A 110 5.21 7.99 -4.24
C ARG A 110 3.90 7.42 -4.75
N MET A 111 2.80 7.89 -4.17
CA MET A 111 1.45 7.72 -4.69
C MET A 111 1.21 8.53 -5.97
N ASN A 112 0.07 8.32 -6.63
CA ASN A 112 -0.25 9.03 -7.88
C ASN A 112 -0.42 10.55 -7.69
N ASP A 113 -0.78 10.99 -6.49
CA ASP A 113 -0.85 12.41 -6.10
C ASP A 113 0.51 12.97 -5.66
N GLY A 114 1.58 12.17 -5.75
CA GLY A 114 2.94 12.55 -5.32
C GLY A 114 3.18 12.44 -3.82
N SER A 115 2.19 12.03 -3.02
CA SER A 115 2.37 11.85 -1.57
C SER A 115 3.30 10.67 -1.27
N THR A 116 4.17 10.83 -0.27
CA THR A 116 5.03 9.78 0.29
C THR A 116 4.39 9.18 1.56
N PRO A 117 4.90 8.06 2.09
CA PRO A 117 4.45 7.49 3.35
C PRO A 117 4.55 8.50 4.49
N LEU A 118 5.63 9.29 4.51
CA LEU A 118 5.81 10.38 5.46
C LEU A 118 4.69 11.41 5.33
N ILE A 119 4.34 11.86 4.11
CA ILE A 119 3.26 12.84 3.87
C ILE A 119 1.92 12.36 4.38
N LEU A 120 1.64 11.07 4.20
CA LEU A 120 0.45 10.45 4.76
C LEU A 120 0.49 10.39 6.29
N ALA A 121 1.61 9.97 6.88
CA ALA A 121 1.75 9.84 8.33
C ALA A 121 1.62 11.19 9.04
N SER A 122 2.12 12.28 8.46
CA SER A 122 1.99 13.64 9.01
C SER A 122 0.54 14.15 9.07
N ARG A 123 -0.39 13.51 8.35
CA ARG A 123 -1.82 13.83 8.38
C ARG A 123 -2.58 13.02 9.44
N LEU A 124 -1.93 12.05 10.06
CA LEU A 124 -2.50 11.24 11.13
C LEU A 124 -2.28 11.92 12.48
N PRO A 125 -3.16 11.66 13.46
CA PRO A 125 -2.95 12.13 14.82
C PRO A 125 -1.74 11.43 15.49
N VAL A 126 -1.35 10.26 15.00
CA VAL A 126 -0.29 9.42 15.60
C VAL A 126 1.06 9.78 15.00
N GLN A 127 1.86 10.57 15.74
CA GLN A 127 3.20 10.97 15.31
C GLN A 127 4.24 9.85 15.36
N THR A 128 3.96 8.74 16.05
CA THR A 128 4.89 7.60 16.15
C THR A 128 5.31 7.06 14.78
N MET A 129 4.41 7.01 13.80
CA MET A 129 4.78 6.56 12.45
C MET A 129 5.69 7.57 11.73
N VAL A 130 5.54 8.86 12.01
CA VAL A 130 6.41 9.93 11.46
C VAL A 130 7.81 9.78 12.05
N GLU A 131 7.92 9.64 13.38
CA GLU A 131 9.20 9.47 14.09
C GLU A 131 9.97 8.24 13.58
N GLU A 132 9.28 7.12 13.38
CA GLU A 132 9.87 5.88 12.87
C GLU A 132 10.32 6.02 11.41
N LEU A 133 9.53 6.66 10.54
CA LEU A 133 9.92 6.93 9.15
C LEU A 133 11.15 7.85 9.08
N VAL A 134 11.18 8.91 9.88
CA VAL A 134 12.34 9.81 9.98
C VAL A 134 13.57 9.05 10.49
N SER A 135 13.39 8.19 11.49
CA SER A 135 14.48 7.35 12.02
C SER A 135 15.00 6.33 10.99
N CYS A 136 14.14 5.88 10.07
CA CYS A 136 14.52 5.03 8.95
C CYS A 136 15.14 5.80 7.77
N GLY A 137 15.22 7.13 7.85
CA GLY A 137 15.84 7.98 6.83
C GLY A 137 14.91 8.36 5.68
N ALA A 138 13.59 8.38 5.90
CA ALA A 138 12.63 8.85 4.89
C ALA A 138 12.93 10.30 4.46
N ASP A 139 12.71 10.60 3.19
CA ASP A 139 12.96 11.92 2.61
C ASP A 139 11.96 12.95 3.15
N ILE A 140 12.47 13.81 4.02
CA ILE A 140 11.75 14.94 4.63
C ILE A 140 11.45 16.04 3.60
N GLY A 141 12.27 16.14 2.55
CA GLY A 141 12.14 17.17 1.51
C GLY A 141 10.99 16.94 0.53
N ALA A 142 10.40 15.75 0.54
CA ALA A 142 9.36 15.37 -0.39
C ALA A 142 8.11 16.27 -0.24
N THR A 143 7.60 16.73 -1.38
CA THR A 143 6.32 17.45 -1.48
C THR A 143 5.37 16.69 -2.37
N ASP A 144 4.08 16.66 -2.04
CA ASP A 144 3.06 16.12 -2.94
C ASP A 144 2.81 17.05 -4.14
N ASN A 145 1.94 16.63 -5.07
CA ASN A 145 1.56 17.44 -6.24
C ASN A 145 0.73 18.68 -5.86
N ARG A 146 0.36 18.85 -4.59
CA ARG A 146 -0.32 20.05 -4.06
C ARG A 146 0.68 21.04 -3.44
N GLY A 147 1.97 20.71 -3.42
CA GLY A 147 3.02 21.52 -2.84
C GLY A 147 3.03 21.52 -1.31
N MET A 148 2.29 20.59 -0.67
CA MET A 148 2.34 20.45 0.78
C MET A 148 3.70 19.85 1.16
N ARG A 149 4.44 20.61 1.96
CA ARG A 149 5.68 20.16 2.62
C ARG A 149 5.34 19.50 3.94
N GLN A 150 6.17 18.53 4.28
CA GLN A 150 6.22 17.91 5.59
C GLN A 150 6.68 18.94 6.61
N HIS A 151 5.72 19.56 7.29
CA HIS A 151 6.02 20.52 8.34
C HIS A 151 6.43 19.73 9.59
N ILE A 152 7.72 19.38 9.64
CA ILE A 152 8.39 18.83 10.82
C ILE A 152 9.20 19.98 11.42
N GLU A 153 8.73 20.49 12.55
CA GLU A 153 9.39 21.53 13.37
C GLU A 153 10.30 20.91 14.44
#